data_AF-A0A0Q8DXT6-F1
#
_entry.id   AF-A0A0Q8DXT6-F1
#
_cell.length_a   1.000
_cell.length_b   1.000
_cell.length_c   1.000
_cell.angle_alpha   90.00
_cell.angle_beta   90.00
_cell.angle_gamma   90.00
#
_symmetry.space_group_name_H-M   'P 1'
#
loop_
_entity.id
_entity.type
_entity.pdbx_description
1 polymer ?
#
loop_
_entity_poly.entity_id
_entity_poly.type
_entity_poly.pdbx_seq_one_letter_code
_entity_poly.pdbx_strand_id
1 'polypeptide(L)'
;MSDERLNTAAMSAAYERELAADRPDDRRRQGAFYTPPELVSWVLDHALPAQGTVLDPACGTGHFLVAAARRLGVRAVHGSDLDPEAVRIARERLHAEDPSVPLEEIARQVLVADGLTAWEGRTFDAVVGNPPFLGQLRTSTSGQSGEHRRALGAYTDTSAVFLHRSLDLVADGGVVALVQPLSVLAVRDAGAVRSAVAARGAVTDFWCSNRPVFDGTPVLTCVPVVRVGAPSSLAPDDWGSLAASYFGIPAVSLSGGGGTVGDLATCTADFRDQYYGLQPFVRDNRGGLRDGDARLVTSGLIDPAELRWGTTTTRFARQQYDAPSVDLEALRADGRLASWADARLVPKLLVAGQGRVIEAVADAEGIWLPSVPVVTVAPHDPADLWRLLALTLAPPVVAHAAARYLGTGLSPGSVKVSARQVAALPLPVDRGRWDEGAVLAQRAQRAGDNRPEVLAELARVMTDAYDGSDEALAWWLARAIRR
;
A
#
# COMPACT_ATOMS: atom_id res chain seq x y z
N MET A 1 1.49 -25.14 -38.24
CA MET A 1 2.01 -24.53 -37.00
C MET A 1 1.33 -23.21 -36.66
N SER A 2 1.19 -22.22 -37.57
CA SER A 2 0.57 -20.93 -37.19
C SER A 2 -0.93 -21.04 -36.85
N ASP A 3 -1.69 -21.88 -37.57
CA ASP A 3 -3.15 -22.01 -37.35
C ASP A 3 -3.50 -22.65 -36.01
N GLU A 4 -2.71 -23.62 -35.57
CA GLU A 4 -2.92 -24.34 -34.31
C GLU A 4 -2.57 -23.48 -33.09
N ARG A 5 -1.52 -22.65 -33.21
CA ARG A 5 -1.19 -21.62 -32.21
C ARG A 5 -2.28 -20.55 -32.13
N LEU A 6 -2.86 -20.15 -33.27
CA LEU A 6 -3.98 -19.21 -33.30
C LEU A 6 -5.25 -19.80 -32.67
N ASN A 7 -5.55 -21.08 -32.95
CA ASN A 7 -6.72 -21.76 -32.41
C ASN A 7 -6.63 -21.92 -30.88
N THR A 8 -5.48 -22.38 -30.37
CA THR A 8 -5.28 -22.56 -28.92
C THR A 8 -5.23 -21.22 -28.17
N ALA A 9 -4.71 -20.15 -28.80
CA ALA A 9 -4.81 -18.80 -28.27
C ALA A 9 -6.27 -18.30 -28.22
N ALA A 10 -7.07 -18.57 -29.26
CA ALA A 10 -8.49 -18.23 -29.28
C ALA A 10 -9.28 -19.00 -28.21
N MET A 11 -8.97 -20.27 -27.97
CA MET A 11 -9.54 -21.08 -26.90
C MET A 11 -9.25 -20.47 -25.52
N SER A 12 -8.00 -20.09 -25.25
CA SER A 12 -7.63 -19.39 -24.00
C SER A 12 -8.43 -18.10 -23.81
N ALA A 13 -8.52 -17.27 -24.86
CA ALA A 13 -9.26 -16.00 -24.82
C ALA A 13 -10.77 -16.20 -24.69
N ALA A 14 -11.33 -17.31 -25.18
CA ALA A 14 -12.73 -17.65 -24.99
C ALA A 14 -13.00 -18.06 -23.53
N TYR A 15 -12.19 -18.96 -22.98
CA TYR A 15 -12.31 -19.42 -21.60
C TYR A 15 -12.18 -18.27 -20.59
N GLU A 16 -11.22 -17.36 -20.81
CA GLU A 16 -11.06 -16.17 -19.94
C GLU A 16 -12.23 -15.20 -20.02
N ARG A 17 -12.85 -15.04 -21.21
CA ARG A 17 -14.06 -14.24 -21.38
C ARG A 17 -15.26 -14.88 -20.69
N GLU A 18 -15.39 -16.20 -20.72
CA GLU A 18 -16.46 -16.94 -20.05
C GLU A 18 -16.34 -16.80 -18.52
N LEU A 19 -15.14 -17.02 -17.97
CA LEU A 19 -14.82 -16.73 -16.56
C LEU A 19 -15.17 -15.30 -16.15
N ALA A 20 -14.93 -14.33 -17.05
CA ALA A 20 -15.26 -12.93 -16.83
C ALA A 20 -16.77 -12.62 -16.90
N ALA A 21 -17.52 -13.30 -17.77
CA ALA A 21 -18.92 -13.01 -18.06
C ALA A 21 -19.89 -13.76 -17.14
N ASP A 22 -19.68 -15.05 -16.90
CA ASP A 22 -20.69 -15.91 -16.27
C ASP A 22 -20.58 -15.94 -14.74
N ARG A 23 -19.41 -15.60 -14.18
CA ARG A 23 -19.17 -15.63 -12.73
C ARG A 23 -18.25 -14.51 -12.23
N PRO A 24 -18.70 -13.24 -12.24
CA PRO A 24 -17.90 -12.11 -11.76
C PRO A 24 -17.41 -12.27 -10.32
N ASP A 25 -18.16 -12.99 -9.47
CA ASP A 25 -17.74 -13.34 -8.12
C ASP A 25 -16.66 -14.44 -8.10
N ASP A 26 -16.70 -15.44 -8.98
CA ASP A 26 -15.67 -16.48 -9.03
C ASP A 26 -14.36 -15.95 -9.64
N ARG A 27 -14.40 -15.04 -10.63
CA ARG A 27 -13.20 -14.34 -11.12
C ARG A 27 -12.51 -13.53 -10.03
N ARG A 28 -13.27 -12.83 -9.19
CA ARG A 28 -12.74 -12.13 -8.00
C ARG A 28 -12.26 -13.09 -6.91
N ARG A 29 -12.93 -14.24 -6.73
CA ARG A 29 -12.57 -15.27 -5.72
C ARG A 29 -11.38 -16.14 -6.12
N GLN A 30 -11.08 -16.26 -7.41
CA GLN A 30 -9.95 -17.02 -7.94
C GLN A 30 -8.78 -16.11 -8.30
N GLY A 31 -8.97 -14.79 -8.43
CA GLY A 31 -7.92 -13.86 -8.83
C GLY A 31 -7.43 -14.07 -10.27
N ALA A 32 -8.22 -14.74 -11.12
CA ALA A 32 -7.85 -15.06 -12.50
C ALA A 32 -7.96 -13.82 -13.40
N PHE A 33 -6.83 -13.11 -13.56
CA PHE A 33 -6.70 -11.98 -14.47
C PHE A 33 -5.67 -12.28 -15.56
N TYR A 34 -6.07 -12.03 -16.81
CA TYR A 34 -5.19 -12.10 -17.96
C TYR A 34 -4.02 -11.13 -17.80
N THR A 35 -2.79 -11.65 -17.89
CA THR A 35 -1.58 -10.82 -17.79
C THR A 35 -1.27 -10.21 -19.16
N PRO A 36 -1.20 -8.87 -19.29
CA PRO A 36 -0.91 -8.24 -20.57
C PRO A 36 0.41 -8.75 -21.18
N PRO A 37 0.48 -9.01 -22.50
CA PRO A 37 1.67 -9.58 -23.15
C PRO A 37 2.96 -8.79 -22.92
N GLU A 38 2.86 -7.47 -22.83
CA GLU A 38 3.99 -6.58 -22.55
C GLU A 38 4.54 -6.77 -21.14
N LEU A 39 3.67 -7.01 -20.15
CA LEU A 39 4.09 -7.34 -18.79
C LEU A 39 4.73 -8.73 -18.75
N VAL A 40 4.13 -9.71 -19.43
CA VAL A 40 4.73 -11.05 -19.55
C VAL A 40 6.13 -10.96 -20.16
N SER A 41 6.29 -10.24 -21.27
CA SER A 41 7.61 -10.08 -21.92
C SER A 41 8.61 -9.41 -20.97
N TRP A 42 8.21 -8.30 -20.33
CA TRP A 42 9.08 -7.59 -19.39
C TRP A 42 9.58 -8.51 -18.28
N VAL A 43 8.68 -9.28 -17.65
CA VAL A 43 9.08 -10.21 -16.58
C VAL A 43 10.07 -11.25 -17.11
N LEU A 44 9.79 -11.86 -18.27
CA LEU A 44 10.67 -12.87 -18.83
C LEU A 44 12.03 -12.31 -19.26
N ASP A 45 12.09 -11.05 -19.71
CA ASP A 45 13.35 -10.38 -20.10
C ASP A 45 14.28 -10.16 -18.91
N HIS A 46 13.74 -9.98 -17.70
CA HIS A 46 14.52 -9.71 -16.49
C HIS A 46 14.75 -10.97 -15.63
N ALA A 47 13.91 -12.01 -15.80
CA ALA A 47 13.94 -13.20 -14.95
C ALA A 47 14.55 -14.45 -15.60
N LEU A 48 14.41 -14.63 -16.92
CA LEU A 48 14.85 -15.88 -17.53
C LEU A 48 16.37 -15.96 -17.69
N PRO A 49 16.97 -17.14 -17.45
CA PRO A 49 18.35 -17.40 -17.82
C PRO A 49 18.46 -17.62 -19.34
N ALA A 50 19.70 -17.69 -19.86
CA ALA A 50 19.95 -18.05 -21.25
C ALA A 50 19.57 -19.52 -21.56
N GLN A 51 19.73 -20.40 -20.57
CA GLN A 51 19.33 -21.81 -20.58
C GLN A 51 18.95 -22.20 -19.16
N GLY A 52 18.04 -23.16 -19.01
CA GLY A 52 17.62 -23.63 -17.69
C GLY A 52 16.15 -24.02 -17.67
N THR A 53 15.60 -24.13 -16.46
CA THR A 53 14.22 -24.51 -16.17
C THR A 53 13.48 -23.36 -15.52
N VAL A 54 12.21 -23.21 -15.89
CA VAL A 54 11.32 -22.17 -15.38
C VAL A 54 10.05 -22.79 -14.81
N LEU A 55 9.59 -22.24 -13.68
CA LEU A 55 8.34 -22.60 -13.05
C LEU A 55 7.34 -21.43 -13.09
N ASP A 56 6.09 -21.71 -13.45
CA ASP A 56 4.93 -20.88 -13.09
C ASP A 56 3.99 -21.66 -12.13
N PRO A 57 4.01 -21.35 -10.82
CA PRO A 57 3.28 -22.12 -9.82
C PRO A 57 1.77 -21.81 -9.79
N ALA A 58 1.29 -20.84 -10.58
CA ALA A 58 -0.12 -20.48 -10.71
C ALA A 58 -0.43 -20.18 -12.18
N CYS A 59 -0.22 -21.17 -13.04
CA CYS A 59 -0.01 -20.94 -14.46
C CYS A 59 -1.26 -20.56 -15.26
N GLY A 60 -2.46 -20.76 -14.70
CA GLY A 60 -3.72 -20.61 -15.39
C GLY A 60 -3.71 -21.30 -16.76
N THR A 61 -4.13 -20.56 -17.78
CA THR A 61 -4.13 -21.02 -19.19
C THR A 61 -2.74 -21.04 -19.83
N GLY A 62 -1.65 -20.75 -19.10
CA GLY A 62 -0.26 -20.94 -19.54
C GLY A 62 0.38 -19.73 -20.22
N HIS A 63 -0.01 -18.50 -19.91
CA HIS A 63 0.53 -17.30 -20.56
C HIS A 63 2.05 -17.15 -20.41
N PHE A 64 2.56 -17.24 -19.17
CA PHE A 64 3.99 -17.23 -18.91
C PHE A 64 4.69 -18.47 -19.47
N LEU A 65 4.08 -19.65 -19.30
CA LEU A 65 4.66 -20.92 -19.79
C LEU A 65 4.87 -20.92 -21.30
N VAL A 66 3.86 -20.52 -22.08
CA VAL A 66 3.96 -20.44 -23.55
C VAL A 66 5.00 -19.42 -23.98
N ALA A 67 5.01 -18.23 -23.36
CA ALA A 67 5.98 -17.19 -23.67
C ALA A 67 7.42 -17.60 -23.31
N ALA A 68 7.62 -18.31 -22.21
CA ALA A 68 8.92 -18.84 -21.81
C ALA A 68 9.35 -20.04 -22.67
N ALA A 69 8.43 -20.92 -23.06
CA ALA A 69 8.70 -22.06 -23.93
C ALA A 69 9.20 -21.62 -25.32
N ARG A 70 8.74 -20.46 -25.81
CA ARG A 70 9.26 -19.85 -27.05
C ARG A 70 10.73 -19.41 -26.95
N ARG A 71 11.24 -19.21 -25.72
CA ARG A 71 12.62 -18.76 -25.45
C ARG A 71 13.54 -19.92 -25.05
N LEU A 72 13.04 -20.87 -24.26
CA LEU A 72 13.81 -21.96 -23.65
C LEU A 72 13.47 -23.36 -24.19
N GLY A 73 12.37 -23.49 -24.92
CA GLY A 73 11.80 -24.78 -25.35
C GLY A 73 10.72 -25.31 -24.39
N VAL A 74 9.78 -26.10 -24.92
CA VAL A 74 8.65 -26.65 -24.15
C VAL A 74 9.13 -27.54 -22.98
N ARG A 75 10.25 -28.25 -23.13
CA ARG A 75 10.79 -29.12 -22.07
C ARG A 75 11.36 -28.38 -20.86
N ALA A 76 11.63 -27.09 -20.99
CA ALA A 76 12.20 -26.27 -19.92
C ALA A 76 11.12 -25.72 -18.96
N VAL A 77 9.86 -25.69 -19.39
CA VAL A 77 8.80 -25.02 -18.63
C VAL A 77 8.03 -26.01 -17.77
N HIS A 78 7.71 -25.58 -16.55
CA HIS A 78 6.97 -26.34 -15.56
C HIS A 78 5.89 -25.43 -14.98
N GLY A 79 4.74 -25.98 -14.60
CA GLY A 79 3.74 -25.15 -13.94
C GLY A 79 2.62 -25.93 -13.28
N SER A 80 1.85 -25.24 -12.46
CA SER A 80 0.70 -25.84 -11.80
C SER A 80 -0.44 -24.85 -11.71
N ASP A 81 -1.66 -25.34 -11.76
CA ASP A 81 -2.84 -24.57 -11.38
C ASP A 81 -3.87 -25.48 -10.69
N LEU A 82 -4.75 -24.88 -9.89
CA LEU A 82 -5.85 -25.59 -9.24
C LEU A 82 -7.00 -25.90 -10.21
N ASP A 83 -7.14 -25.13 -11.29
CA ASP A 83 -8.19 -25.34 -12.28
C ASP A 83 -7.77 -26.38 -13.34
N PRO A 84 -8.42 -27.57 -13.38
CA PRO A 84 -8.09 -28.61 -14.35
C PRO A 84 -8.27 -28.16 -15.82
N GLU A 85 -9.24 -27.29 -16.09
CA GLU A 85 -9.53 -26.82 -17.45
C GLU A 85 -8.49 -25.80 -17.91
N ALA A 86 -8.07 -24.90 -17.01
CA ALA A 86 -6.96 -23.98 -17.29
C ALA A 86 -5.66 -24.76 -17.60
N VAL A 87 -5.37 -25.81 -16.82
CA VAL A 87 -4.22 -26.70 -17.05
C VAL A 87 -4.34 -27.46 -18.38
N ARG A 88 -5.53 -27.95 -18.74
CA ARG A 88 -5.77 -28.60 -20.04
C ARG A 88 -5.44 -27.64 -21.19
N ILE A 89 -5.94 -26.41 -21.13
CA ILE A 89 -5.66 -25.35 -22.11
C ILE A 89 -4.16 -25.03 -22.17
N ALA A 90 -3.49 -24.91 -21.03
CA ALA A 90 -2.05 -24.65 -20.97
C ALA A 90 -1.23 -25.76 -21.67
N ARG A 91 -1.58 -27.03 -21.43
CA ARG A 91 -0.93 -28.19 -22.06
C ARG A 91 -1.10 -28.20 -23.57
N GLU A 92 -2.31 -27.93 -24.06
CA GLU A 92 -2.58 -27.86 -25.51
C GLU A 92 -1.85 -26.71 -26.19
N ARG A 93 -1.77 -25.54 -25.53
CA ARG A 93 -0.98 -24.41 -26.04
C ARG A 93 0.50 -24.73 -26.11
N LEU A 94 1.06 -25.40 -25.10
CA LEU A 94 2.46 -25.82 -25.13
C LEU A 94 2.73 -26.85 -26.22
N HIS A 95 1.83 -27.82 -26.42
CA HIS A 95 1.94 -28.77 -27.52
C HIS A 95 1.88 -28.09 -28.89
N ALA A 96 1.04 -27.05 -29.04
CA ALA A 96 0.99 -26.24 -30.27
C ALA A 96 2.27 -25.40 -30.50
N GLU A 97 3.05 -25.09 -29.45
CA GLU A 97 4.36 -24.46 -29.61
C GLU A 97 5.40 -25.44 -30.17
N ASP A 98 5.41 -26.68 -29.69
CA ASP A 98 6.27 -27.76 -30.17
C ASP A 98 5.55 -29.13 -30.18
N PRO A 99 4.96 -29.52 -31.33
CA PRO A 99 4.25 -30.80 -31.46
C PRO A 99 5.14 -32.04 -31.32
N SER A 100 6.47 -31.87 -31.33
CA SER A 100 7.41 -32.99 -31.10
C SER A 100 7.48 -33.41 -29.63
N VAL A 101 6.95 -32.60 -28.71
CA VAL A 101 6.82 -32.94 -27.29
C VAL A 101 5.47 -33.60 -27.04
N PRO A 102 5.42 -34.89 -26.66
CA PRO A 102 4.15 -35.59 -26.42
C PRO A 102 3.35 -34.94 -25.29
N LEU A 103 2.03 -34.93 -25.41
CA LEU A 103 1.14 -34.40 -24.37
C LEU A 103 1.33 -35.10 -23.02
N GLU A 104 1.69 -36.38 -23.00
CA GLU A 104 1.99 -37.12 -21.78
C GLU A 104 3.26 -36.62 -21.08
N GLU A 105 4.23 -36.09 -21.84
CA GLU A 105 5.42 -35.45 -21.30
C GLU A 105 5.05 -34.08 -20.70
N ILE A 106 4.28 -33.27 -21.43
CA ILE A 106 3.78 -31.97 -20.97
C ILE A 106 2.90 -32.14 -19.73
N ALA A 107 2.10 -33.20 -19.64
CA ALA A 107 1.27 -33.49 -18.48
C ALA A 107 2.07 -33.78 -17.20
N ARG A 108 3.34 -34.19 -17.30
CA ARG A 108 4.27 -34.34 -16.16
C ARG A 108 4.96 -33.02 -15.77
N GLN A 109 4.95 -32.03 -16.67
CA GLN A 109 5.53 -30.70 -16.46
C GLN A 109 4.49 -29.69 -15.96
N VAL A 110 3.24 -29.80 -16.43
CA VAL A 110 2.14 -28.91 -16.08
C VAL A 110 1.07 -29.69 -15.32
N LEU A 111 0.93 -29.43 -14.02
CA LEU A 111 0.16 -30.24 -13.07
C LEU A 111 -1.16 -29.57 -12.66
N VAL A 112 -2.19 -30.37 -12.42
CA VAL A 112 -3.38 -29.92 -11.67
C VAL A 112 -3.06 -30.10 -10.19
N ALA A 113 -2.58 -29.03 -9.53
CA ALA A 113 -2.09 -29.09 -8.15
C ALA A 113 -2.01 -27.70 -7.49
N ASP A 114 -1.93 -27.67 -6.16
CA ASP A 114 -1.65 -26.44 -5.41
C ASP A 114 -0.18 -26.05 -5.56
N GLY A 115 0.10 -24.95 -6.26
CA GLY A 115 1.47 -24.47 -6.50
C GLY A 115 2.26 -24.10 -5.25
N LEU A 116 1.61 -23.93 -4.09
CA LEU A 116 2.29 -23.68 -2.81
C LEU A 116 2.95 -24.93 -2.21
N THR A 117 2.60 -26.12 -2.70
CA THR A 117 3.10 -27.42 -2.18
C THR A 117 3.54 -28.39 -3.26
N ALA A 118 3.05 -28.26 -4.50
CA ALA A 118 3.29 -29.22 -5.59
C ALA A 118 4.77 -29.42 -5.96
N TRP A 119 5.62 -28.43 -5.65
CA TRP A 119 7.01 -28.37 -6.08
C TRP A 119 8.02 -28.48 -4.93
N GLU A 120 7.58 -28.90 -3.74
CA GLU A 120 8.48 -29.06 -2.60
C GLU A 120 9.63 -30.04 -2.90
N GLY A 121 10.84 -29.64 -2.52
CA GLY A 121 12.07 -30.42 -2.77
C GLY A 121 12.60 -30.31 -4.20
N ARG A 122 11.97 -29.53 -5.08
CA ARG A 122 12.49 -29.21 -6.42
C ARG A 122 13.08 -27.80 -6.45
N THR A 123 14.02 -27.60 -7.38
CA THR A 123 14.62 -26.30 -7.68
C THR A 123 14.54 -26.01 -9.17
N PHE A 124 14.42 -24.72 -9.49
CA PHE A 124 14.34 -24.16 -10.83
C PHE A 124 15.32 -22.98 -10.94
N ASP A 125 15.65 -22.59 -12.17
CA ASP A 125 16.52 -21.44 -12.42
C ASP A 125 15.74 -20.13 -12.34
N ALA A 126 14.44 -20.16 -12.69
CA ALA A 126 13.53 -19.04 -12.54
C ALA A 126 12.13 -19.46 -12.10
N VAL A 127 11.49 -18.63 -11.27
CA VAL A 127 10.06 -18.74 -10.94
C VAL A 127 9.37 -17.44 -11.36
N VAL A 128 8.41 -17.54 -12.27
CA VAL A 128 7.69 -16.40 -12.86
C VAL A 128 6.19 -16.64 -12.82
N GLY A 129 5.36 -15.61 -12.91
CA GLY A 129 3.91 -15.81 -12.99
C GLY A 129 3.10 -14.67 -12.40
N ASN A 130 1.78 -14.83 -12.48
CA ASN A 130 0.80 -13.93 -11.88
C ASN A 130 -0.07 -14.70 -10.87
N PRO A 131 0.40 -14.90 -9.63
CA PRO A 131 -0.35 -15.62 -8.62
C PRO A 131 -1.62 -14.84 -8.21
N PRO A 132 -2.65 -15.52 -7.68
CA PRO A 132 -3.94 -14.89 -7.41
C PRO A 132 -3.90 -13.90 -6.24
N PHE A 133 -4.60 -12.76 -6.40
CA PHE A 133 -4.74 -11.71 -5.37
C PHE A 133 -6.00 -11.95 -4.57
N LEU A 134 -5.88 -12.53 -3.37
CA LEU A 134 -7.03 -12.89 -2.54
C LEU A 134 -6.99 -12.14 -1.22
N GLY A 135 -7.17 -10.83 -1.30
CA GLY A 135 -7.38 -9.98 -0.13
C GLY A 135 -8.67 -10.35 0.61
N GLN A 136 -8.55 -10.73 1.88
CA GLN A 136 -9.61 -10.76 2.91
C GLN A 136 -10.85 -11.68 2.72
N LEU A 137 -11.07 -12.31 1.56
CA LEU A 137 -12.21 -13.22 1.34
C LEU A 137 -11.78 -14.69 1.39
N ARG A 138 -11.55 -15.18 2.61
CA ARG A 138 -12.07 -16.46 3.19
C ARG A 138 -11.12 -17.10 4.20
N THR A 139 -11.63 -17.22 5.43
CA THR A 139 -11.37 -18.29 6.39
C THR A 139 -11.96 -19.61 5.88
N SER A 140 -11.27 -20.34 5.00
CA SER A 140 -11.51 -21.78 4.80
C SER A 140 -10.44 -22.42 3.91
N THR A 141 -9.18 -22.40 4.33
CA THR A 141 -8.18 -23.36 3.82
C THR A 141 -7.65 -24.14 5.02
N SER A 142 -8.39 -25.17 5.42
CA SER A 142 -7.89 -26.22 6.30
C SER A 142 -6.95 -27.10 5.48
N GLY A 143 -5.64 -26.93 5.67
CA GLY A 143 -4.57 -27.62 4.95
C GLY A 143 -3.22 -26.92 5.13
N GLN A 144 -2.15 -27.49 4.55
CA GLN A 144 -0.79 -26.95 4.67
C GLN A 144 -0.64 -25.53 4.10
N SER A 145 -1.37 -25.18 3.02
CA SER A 145 -1.43 -23.80 2.50
C SER A 145 -1.96 -22.78 3.53
N GLY A 146 -2.83 -23.21 4.45
CA GLY A 146 -3.27 -22.41 5.58
C GLY A 146 -2.19 -22.23 6.67
N GLU A 147 -1.29 -23.19 6.86
CA GLU A 147 -0.15 -23.08 7.77
C GLU A 147 0.91 -22.10 7.25
N HIS A 148 1.27 -22.18 5.96
CA HIS A 148 2.20 -21.24 5.35
C HIS A 148 1.71 -19.80 5.42
N ARG A 149 0.40 -19.57 5.19
CA ARG A 149 -0.21 -18.25 5.36
C ARG A 149 -0.17 -17.80 6.82
N ARG A 150 -0.52 -18.68 7.77
CA ARG A 150 -0.51 -18.35 9.22
C ARG A 150 0.89 -18.00 9.74
N ALA A 151 1.93 -18.66 9.22
CA ALA A 151 3.32 -18.39 9.60
C ALA A 151 3.80 -16.98 9.19
N LEU A 152 3.25 -16.44 8.09
CA LEU A 152 3.60 -15.09 7.58
C LEU A 152 2.69 -13.99 8.14
N GLY A 153 1.45 -14.34 8.47
CA GLY A 153 0.45 -13.43 9.03
C GLY A 153 -0.93 -13.76 8.48
N ALA A 154 -1.96 -13.72 9.35
CA ALA A 154 -3.31 -14.20 9.02
C ALA A 154 -3.97 -13.50 7.81
N TYR A 155 -3.54 -12.28 7.47
CA TYR A 155 -4.07 -11.49 6.35
C TYR A 155 -3.06 -11.23 5.23
N THR A 156 -1.97 -12.01 5.18
CA THR A 156 -1.01 -11.96 4.07
C THR A 156 -1.72 -12.32 2.77
N ASP A 157 -1.59 -11.48 1.75
CA ASP A 157 -2.17 -11.75 0.43
C ASP A 157 -1.57 -13.03 -0.17
N THR A 158 -2.40 -13.82 -0.84
CA THR A 158 -1.96 -15.10 -1.44
C THR A 158 -0.78 -14.92 -2.39
N SER A 159 -0.75 -13.85 -3.19
CA SER A 159 0.39 -13.57 -4.07
C SER A 159 1.72 -13.38 -3.33
N ALA A 160 1.69 -12.79 -2.13
CA ALA A 160 2.86 -12.62 -1.29
C ALA A 160 3.29 -13.94 -0.62
N VAL A 161 2.34 -14.85 -0.35
CA VAL A 161 2.67 -16.22 0.08
C VAL A 161 3.36 -17.00 -1.04
N PHE A 162 2.90 -16.87 -2.29
CA PHE A 162 3.59 -17.43 -3.45
C PHE A 162 5.00 -16.85 -3.58
N LEU A 163 5.18 -15.53 -3.49
CA LEU A 163 6.50 -14.89 -3.52
C LEU A 163 7.44 -15.46 -2.47
N HIS A 164 6.99 -15.58 -1.22
CA HIS A 164 7.78 -16.17 -0.15
C HIS A 164 8.16 -17.63 -0.45
N ARG A 165 7.21 -18.45 -0.90
CA ARG A 165 7.47 -19.87 -1.21
C ARG A 165 8.40 -20.06 -2.39
N SER A 166 8.28 -19.23 -3.42
CA SER A 166 9.15 -19.30 -4.60
C SER A 166 10.62 -19.05 -4.27
N LEU A 167 10.95 -18.41 -3.13
CA LEU A 167 12.34 -18.28 -2.65
C LEU A 167 12.97 -19.62 -2.25
N ASP A 168 12.17 -20.66 -1.95
CA ASP A 168 12.65 -22.03 -1.66
C ASP A 168 12.76 -22.88 -2.94
N LEU A 169 12.21 -22.41 -4.06
CA LEU A 169 12.11 -23.15 -5.32
C LEU A 169 13.21 -22.77 -6.32
N VAL A 170 14.14 -21.91 -5.92
CA VAL A 170 15.30 -21.53 -6.72
C VAL A 170 16.59 -21.73 -5.91
N ALA A 171 17.68 -22.07 -6.60
CA ALA A 171 19.01 -22.11 -6.01
C ALA A 171 19.64 -20.70 -5.96
N ASP A 172 20.79 -20.57 -5.31
CA ASP A 172 21.60 -19.34 -5.35
C ASP A 172 21.90 -18.95 -6.81
N GLY A 173 21.68 -17.67 -7.14
CA GLY A 173 21.76 -17.13 -8.49
C GLY A 173 20.44 -17.20 -9.29
N GLY A 174 19.47 -18.02 -8.85
CA GLY A 174 18.15 -18.12 -9.46
C GLY A 174 17.28 -16.88 -9.19
N VAL A 175 16.22 -16.74 -9.99
CA VAL A 175 15.37 -15.54 -10.01
C VAL A 175 13.92 -15.84 -9.71
N VAL A 176 13.29 -15.02 -8.86
CA VAL A 176 11.84 -15.04 -8.62
C VAL A 176 11.26 -13.70 -9.07
N ALA A 177 10.31 -13.73 -10.01
CA ALA A 177 9.65 -12.53 -10.52
C ALA A 177 8.14 -12.80 -10.68
N LEU A 178 7.39 -12.48 -9.63
CA LEU A 178 5.94 -12.68 -9.58
C LEU A 178 5.21 -11.35 -9.57
N VAL A 179 4.08 -11.27 -10.28
CA VAL A 179 3.18 -10.12 -10.19
C VAL A 179 2.59 -10.06 -8.78
N GLN A 180 2.57 -8.87 -8.18
CA GLN A 180 2.08 -8.60 -6.83
C GLN A 180 1.14 -7.37 -6.84
N PRO A 181 0.19 -7.27 -5.89
CA PRO A 181 -0.48 -6.01 -5.62
C PRO A 181 0.52 -5.02 -5.03
N LEU A 182 0.40 -3.75 -5.39
CA LEU A 182 1.32 -2.68 -4.95
C LEU A 182 1.38 -2.54 -3.41
N SER A 183 0.36 -2.99 -2.69
CA SER A 183 0.32 -2.98 -1.23
C SER A 183 1.42 -3.83 -0.58
N VAL A 184 2.02 -4.81 -1.30
CA VAL A 184 3.12 -5.64 -0.81
C VAL A 184 4.31 -4.81 -0.31
N LEU A 185 4.50 -3.61 -0.88
CA LEU A 185 5.61 -2.71 -0.57
C LEU A 185 5.59 -2.21 0.88
N ALA A 186 4.41 -2.07 1.50
CA ALA A 186 4.29 -1.39 2.78
C ALA A 186 3.23 -1.95 3.74
N VAL A 187 2.32 -2.82 3.30
CA VAL A 187 1.35 -3.43 4.23
C VAL A 187 2.08 -4.26 5.28
N ARG A 188 1.62 -4.17 6.53
CA ARG A 188 2.25 -4.82 7.69
C ARG A 188 2.39 -6.32 7.50
N ASP A 189 1.34 -6.97 7.01
CA ASP A 189 1.28 -8.42 6.93
C ASP A 189 2.18 -8.99 5.80
N ALA A 190 2.70 -8.14 4.90
CA ALA A 190 3.75 -8.50 3.95
C ALA A 190 5.17 -8.32 4.51
N GLY A 191 5.34 -7.81 5.74
CA GLY A 191 6.65 -7.53 6.34
C GLY A 191 7.55 -8.76 6.48
N ALA A 192 6.97 -9.92 6.81
CA ALA A 192 7.70 -11.18 6.87
C ALA A 192 8.23 -11.61 5.49
N VAL A 193 7.45 -11.37 4.43
CA VAL A 193 7.85 -11.66 3.05
C VAL A 193 9.01 -10.76 2.62
N ARG A 194 8.91 -9.45 2.87
CA ARG A 194 10.02 -8.51 2.57
C ARG A 194 11.30 -8.84 3.34
N SER A 195 11.15 -9.27 4.59
CA SER A 195 12.28 -9.70 5.42
C SER A 195 12.92 -11.00 4.90
N ALA A 196 12.11 -11.97 4.46
CA ALA A 196 12.60 -13.21 3.86
C ALA A 196 13.35 -12.95 2.54
N VAL A 197 12.85 -12.03 1.70
CA VAL A 197 13.55 -11.59 0.49
C VAL A 197 14.91 -10.99 0.84
N ALA A 198 14.95 -10.03 1.77
CA ALA A 198 16.21 -9.39 2.18
C ALA A 198 17.22 -10.35 2.81
N ALA A 199 16.75 -11.41 3.46
CA ALA A 199 17.60 -12.44 4.07
C ALA A 199 18.20 -13.42 3.05
N ARG A 200 17.54 -13.62 1.90
CA ARG A 200 17.93 -14.63 0.90
C ARG A 200 18.48 -14.04 -0.38
N GLY A 201 18.28 -12.76 -0.65
CA GLY A 201 18.65 -12.15 -1.91
C GLY A 201 18.36 -10.66 -1.94
N ALA A 202 18.25 -10.11 -3.14
CA ALA A 202 17.94 -8.71 -3.36
C ALA A 202 16.95 -8.53 -4.50
N VAL A 203 16.17 -7.45 -4.44
CA VAL A 203 15.41 -6.98 -5.60
C VAL A 203 16.39 -6.29 -6.54
N THR A 204 16.67 -6.87 -7.70
CA THR A 204 17.62 -6.33 -8.69
C THR A 204 16.95 -5.43 -9.71
N ASP A 205 15.69 -5.74 -10.02
CA ASP A 205 14.87 -5.01 -10.98
C ASP A 205 13.45 -4.88 -10.43
N PHE A 206 12.74 -3.84 -10.87
CA PHE A 206 11.40 -3.56 -10.36
C PHE A 206 10.54 -2.96 -11.46
N TRP A 207 9.36 -3.54 -11.64
CA TRP A 207 8.33 -2.97 -12.49
C TRP A 207 7.14 -2.53 -11.64
N CYS A 208 6.52 -1.43 -12.02
CA CYS A 208 5.32 -0.92 -11.38
C CYS A 208 4.48 -0.14 -12.37
N SER A 209 3.16 -0.15 -12.14
CA SER A 209 2.23 0.75 -12.83
C SER A 209 1.52 1.66 -11.84
N ASN A 210 1.45 2.95 -12.18
CA ASN A 210 0.65 3.94 -11.45
C ASN A 210 -0.84 3.94 -11.87
N ARG A 211 -1.23 3.03 -12.77
CA ARG A 211 -2.59 2.77 -13.23
C ARG A 211 -2.91 1.28 -13.16
N PRO A 212 -4.18 0.88 -12.97
CA PRO A 212 -4.54 -0.52 -13.07
C PRO A 212 -4.20 -1.07 -14.46
N VAL A 213 -3.50 -2.20 -14.51
CA VAL A 213 -3.13 -2.88 -15.78
C VAL A 213 -4.05 -4.04 -16.12
N PHE A 214 -4.88 -4.44 -15.17
CA PHE A 214 -5.81 -5.55 -15.32
C PHE A 214 -7.24 -5.01 -15.41
N ASP A 215 -7.96 -5.41 -16.46
CA ASP A 215 -9.33 -4.95 -16.69
C ASP A 215 -10.29 -5.42 -15.60
N GLY A 216 -11.13 -4.50 -15.12
CA GLY A 216 -12.18 -4.78 -14.14
C GLY A 216 -11.71 -4.76 -12.67
N THR A 217 -10.48 -4.31 -12.40
CA THR A 217 -9.97 -4.13 -11.03
C THR A 217 -9.28 -2.77 -10.86
N PRO A 218 -9.46 -2.08 -9.71
CA PRO A 218 -8.73 -0.86 -9.39
C PRO A 218 -7.34 -1.13 -8.79
N VAL A 219 -6.94 -2.40 -8.65
CA VAL A 219 -5.68 -2.79 -8.00
C VAL A 219 -4.49 -2.37 -8.85
N LEU A 220 -3.58 -1.59 -8.25
CA LEU A 220 -2.27 -1.30 -8.81
C LEU A 220 -1.33 -2.47 -8.56
N THR A 221 -0.40 -2.70 -9.48
CA THR A 221 0.48 -3.87 -9.45
C THR A 221 1.94 -3.51 -9.66
N CYS A 222 2.79 -4.39 -9.14
CA CYS A 222 4.24 -4.34 -9.30
C CYS A 222 4.82 -5.75 -9.49
N VAL A 223 6.06 -5.82 -9.96
CA VAL A 223 6.85 -7.05 -10.03
C VAL A 223 8.22 -6.77 -9.41
N PRO A 224 8.50 -7.26 -8.20
CA PRO A 224 9.87 -7.33 -7.69
C PRO A 224 10.60 -8.51 -8.37
N VAL A 225 11.72 -8.24 -9.02
CA VAL A 225 12.62 -9.27 -9.55
C VAL A 225 13.66 -9.57 -8.48
N VAL A 226 13.50 -10.69 -7.79
CA VAL A 226 14.34 -11.10 -6.68
C VAL A 226 15.40 -12.07 -7.19
N ARG A 227 16.68 -11.71 -7.03
CA ARG A 227 17.81 -12.60 -7.28
C ARG A 227 18.29 -13.21 -5.97
N VAL A 228 18.14 -14.51 -5.82
CA VAL A 228 18.58 -15.25 -4.63
C VAL A 228 20.11 -15.30 -4.58
N GLY A 229 20.69 -15.11 -3.39
CA GLY A 229 22.13 -14.98 -3.16
C GLY A 229 22.71 -13.58 -3.41
N ALA A 230 21.95 -12.64 -4.00
CA ALA A 230 22.41 -11.27 -4.20
C ALA A 230 22.40 -10.45 -2.90
N PRO A 231 23.38 -9.55 -2.66
CA PRO A 231 23.39 -8.73 -1.46
C PRO A 231 22.29 -7.66 -1.50
N SER A 232 21.44 -7.62 -0.47
CA SER A 232 20.44 -6.55 -0.33
C SER A 232 21.03 -5.31 0.33
N SER A 233 20.84 -4.16 -0.30
CA SER A 233 21.09 -2.83 0.30
C SER A 233 19.83 -2.14 0.79
N LEU A 234 18.64 -2.69 0.47
CA LEU A 234 17.36 -2.10 0.80
C LEU A 234 16.79 -2.75 2.06
N ALA A 235 16.44 -1.94 3.06
CA ALA A 235 15.77 -2.44 4.25
C ALA A 235 14.37 -2.98 3.89
N PRO A 236 13.87 -4.02 4.58
CA PRO A 236 12.56 -4.60 4.29
C PRO A 236 11.42 -3.58 4.27
N ASP A 237 11.47 -2.54 5.09
CA ASP A 237 10.41 -1.52 5.17
C ASP A 237 10.58 -0.36 4.19
N ASP A 238 11.61 -0.38 3.33
CA ASP A 238 11.90 0.68 2.36
C ASP A 238 11.55 0.30 0.91
N TRP A 239 10.84 -0.82 0.71
CA TRP A 239 10.37 -1.27 -0.61
C TRP A 239 9.55 -0.23 -1.37
N GLY A 240 8.82 0.64 -0.68
CA GLY A 240 8.07 1.71 -1.32
C GLY A 240 8.93 2.68 -2.15
N SER A 241 10.22 2.82 -1.82
CA SER A 241 11.18 3.61 -2.61
C SER A 241 11.40 3.07 -4.03
N LEU A 242 11.25 1.76 -4.25
CA LEU A 242 11.36 1.13 -5.57
C LEU A 242 10.32 1.66 -6.56
N ALA A 243 9.16 2.05 -6.05
CA ALA A 243 8.03 2.53 -6.84
C ALA A 243 7.92 4.07 -6.85
N ALA A 244 8.63 4.79 -5.99
CA ALA A 244 8.42 6.22 -5.75
C ALA A 244 8.45 7.06 -7.05
N SER A 245 9.43 6.83 -7.92
CA SER A 245 9.59 7.54 -9.19
C SER A 245 8.42 7.33 -10.16
N TYR A 246 7.78 6.15 -10.16
CA TYR A 246 6.59 5.86 -10.98
C TYR A 246 5.37 6.71 -10.58
N PHE A 247 5.36 7.23 -9.35
CA PHE A 247 4.34 8.14 -8.83
C PHE A 247 4.80 9.60 -8.80
N GLY A 248 5.97 9.89 -9.37
CA GLY A 248 6.58 11.22 -9.35
C GLY A 248 6.93 11.70 -7.94
N ILE A 249 7.19 10.77 -7.01
CA ILE A 249 7.62 11.11 -5.66
C ILE A 249 9.15 11.26 -5.69
N PRO A 250 9.69 12.42 -5.26
CA PRO A 250 11.13 12.66 -5.31
C PRO A 250 11.88 11.78 -4.31
N ALA A 251 13.10 11.40 -4.67
CA ALA A 251 13.99 10.71 -3.75
C ALA A 251 14.42 11.66 -2.63
N VAL A 252 14.28 11.21 -1.39
CA VAL A 252 14.68 11.98 -0.20
C VAL A 252 15.52 11.12 0.71
N SER A 253 16.59 11.72 1.25
CA SER A 253 17.39 11.14 2.31
C SER A 253 17.21 12.05 3.53
N LEU A 254 16.60 11.52 4.58
CA LEU A 254 16.45 12.26 5.82
C LEU A 254 17.63 11.92 6.72
N SER A 255 18.42 12.93 7.06
CA SER A 255 19.58 12.81 7.95
C SER A 255 19.13 12.24 9.30
N GLY A 256 19.55 11.01 9.61
CA GLY A 256 19.28 10.39 10.92
C GLY A 256 20.07 11.10 12.02
N GLY A 257 19.42 11.43 13.14
CA GLY A 257 20.11 11.99 14.31
C GLY A 257 19.25 12.76 15.32
N GLY A 258 18.05 13.20 14.93
CA GLY A 258 17.19 14.06 15.77
C GLY A 258 16.22 13.35 16.73
N GLY A 259 16.03 12.03 16.60
CA GLY A 259 14.92 11.30 17.22
C GLY A 259 13.70 11.21 16.32
N THR A 260 12.54 10.87 16.88
CA THR A 260 11.27 10.69 16.18
C THR A 260 10.13 11.45 16.87
N VAL A 261 9.01 11.63 16.18
CA VAL A 261 7.78 12.20 16.79
C VAL A 261 7.34 11.43 18.03
N GLY A 262 7.55 10.10 18.07
CA GLY A 262 7.23 9.27 19.23
C GLY A 262 8.00 9.63 20.49
N ASP A 263 9.15 10.30 20.36
CA ASP A 263 9.95 10.78 21.50
C ASP A 263 9.36 12.06 22.12
N LEU A 264 8.49 12.78 21.39
CA LEU A 264 7.87 14.05 21.82
C LEU A 264 6.37 13.95 22.04
N ALA A 265 5.71 12.92 21.50
CA ALA A 265 4.26 12.84 21.49
C ALA A 265 3.74 11.41 21.49
N THR A 266 2.58 11.24 22.13
CA THR A 266 1.80 10.01 22.04
C THR A 266 0.87 10.09 20.83
N CYS A 267 1.09 9.22 19.85
CA CYS A 267 0.26 9.10 18.66
C CYS A 267 -0.77 7.99 18.84
N THR A 268 -2.06 8.30 18.66
CA THR A 268 -3.16 7.35 18.82
C THR A 268 -4.14 7.42 17.65
N ALA A 269 -4.59 6.24 17.20
CA ALA A 269 -5.75 6.10 16.32
C ALA A 269 -6.91 5.54 17.16
N ASP A 270 -8.07 6.17 17.08
CA ASP A 270 -9.27 5.70 17.76
C ASP A 270 -9.92 4.51 17.01
N PHE A 271 -10.78 3.75 17.70
CA PHE A 271 -11.39 2.52 17.18
C PHE A 271 -12.88 2.70 16.85
N ARG A 272 -13.48 1.65 16.28
CA ARG A 272 -14.88 1.66 15.84
C ARG A 272 -15.86 1.91 16.98
N ASP A 273 -15.54 1.48 18.20
CA ASP A 273 -16.42 1.64 19.36
C ASP A 273 -16.63 3.12 19.71
N GLN A 274 -15.58 3.94 19.62
CA GLN A 274 -15.69 5.38 19.80
C GLN A 274 -16.53 6.02 18.69
N TYR A 275 -16.35 5.59 17.44
CA TYR A 275 -17.14 6.08 16.31
C TYR A 275 -18.64 5.83 16.50
N TYR A 276 -19.06 4.61 16.85
CA TYR A 276 -20.48 4.30 17.06
C TYR A 276 -21.00 4.89 18.38
N GLY A 277 -20.18 4.90 19.43
CA GLY A 277 -20.58 5.43 20.73
C GLY A 277 -20.81 6.95 20.72
N LEU A 278 -20.13 7.70 19.85
CA LEU A 278 -20.37 9.14 19.68
C LEU A 278 -21.72 9.45 19.02
N GLN A 279 -22.20 8.58 18.12
CA GLN A 279 -23.34 8.86 17.24
C GLN A 279 -24.58 9.45 17.92
N PRO A 280 -25.04 8.97 19.10
CA PRO A 280 -26.22 9.52 19.77
C PRO A 280 -26.07 10.97 20.25
N PHE A 281 -24.83 11.46 20.37
CA PHE A 281 -24.49 12.77 20.94
C PHE A 281 -24.10 13.80 19.88
N VAL A 282 -24.06 13.41 18.60
CA VAL A 282 -23.67 14.31 17.50
C VAL A 282 -24.84 15.14 17.01
N ARG A 283 -24.62 16.45 16.85
CA ARG A 283 -25.59 17.43 16.34
C ARG A 283 -24.98 18.28 15.23
N ASP A 284 -25.84 18.96 14.45
CA ASP A 284 -25.40 19.93 13.43
C ASP A 284 -25.66 21.36 13.95
N ASN A 285 -24.62 22.10 14.31
CA ASN A 285 -24.72 23.41 14.98
C ASN A 285 -24.45 24.57 14.00
N ARG A 286 -25.32 24.71 12.99
CA ARG A 286 -25.22 25.76 11.95
C ARG A 286 -25.33 27.20 12.50
N GLY A 287 -25.86 27.36 13.72
CA GLY A 287 -26.01 28.66 14.40
C GLY A 287 -24.90 29.01 15.39
N GLY A 288 -23.82 28.21 15.46
CA GLY A 288 -22.75 28.36 16.45
C GLY A 288 -22.76 27.26 17.51
N LEU A 289 -21.60 27.03 18.14
CA LEU A 289 -21.46 26.03 19.21
C LEU A 289 -22.25 26.48 20.45
N ARG A 290 -22.99 25.54 21.04
CA ARG A 290 -23.58 25.72 22.36
C ARG A 290 -22.51 25.63 23.43
N ASP A 291 -22.73 26.27 24.57
CA ASP A 291 -21.85 26.12 25.72
C ASP A 291 -21.81 24.65 26.16
N GLY A 292 -20.61 24.12 26.39
CA GLY A 292 -20.39 22.70 26.69
C GLY A 292 -20.31 21.74 25.49
N ASP A 293 -20.55 22.19 24.25
CA ASP A 293 -20.35 21.35 23.05
C ASP A 293 -18.88 21.35 22.59
N ALA A 294 -18.40 20.20 22.10
CA ALA A 294 -17.11 20.11 21.39
C ALA A 294 -17.31 20.00 19.87
N ARG A 295 -16.41 20.58 19.09
CA ARG A 295 -16.38 20.34 17.63
C ARG A 295 -16.03 18.88 17.36
N LEU A 296 -16.80 18.22 16.50
CA LEU A 296 -16.42 16.92 15.96
C LEU A 296 -15.57 17.10 14.70
N VAL A 297 -14.37 16.55 14.70
CA VAL A 297 -13.42 16.68 13.60
C VAL A 297 -13.25 15.34 12.90
N THR A 298 -13.70 15.27 11.64
CA THR A 298 -13.47 14.12 10.75
C THR A 298 -12.27 14.40 9.83
N SER A 299 -11.71 13.36 9.21
CA SER A 299 -10.53 13.53 8.33
C SER A 299 -10.80 14.47 7.15
N GLY A 300 -12.01 14.46 6.59
CA GLY A 300 -12.37 15.33 5.46
C GLY A 300 -12.53 16.82 5.81
N LEU A 301 -12.38 17.19 7.09
CA LEU A 301 -12.38 18.58 7.53
C LEU A 301 -10.98 19.14 7.77
N ILE A 302 -9.93 18.33 7.61
CA ILE A 302 -8.55 18.72 7.91
C ILE A 302 -7.84 18.94 6.58
N ASP A 303 -7.46 20.19 6.31
CA ASP A 303 -6.51 20.57 5.25
C ASP A 303 -5.17 20.94 5.91
N PRO A 304 -4.07 21.11 5.15
CA PRO A 304 -2.78 21.52 5.71
C PRO A 304 -2.91 22.84 6.49
N ALA A 305 -2.69 22.77 7.81
CA ALA A 305 -2.86 23.86 8.75
C ALA A 305 -4.25 24.53 8.69
N GLU A 306 -5.33 23.82 8.39
CA GLU A 306 -6.68 24.42 8.40
C GLU A 306 -7.73 23.40 8.86
N LEU A 307 -8.60 23.83 9.79
CA LEU A 307 -9.81 23.11 10.12
C LEU A 307 -10.99 23.76 9.39
N ARG A 308 -11.62 23.00 8.49
CA ARG A 308 -12.74 23.46 7.65
C ARG A 308 -14.12 23.27 8.28
N TRP A 309 -14.15 22.98 9.57
CA TRP A 309 -15.40 22.84 10.34
C TRP A 309 -16.30 24.07 10.17
N GLY A 310 -17.58 23.85 9.87
CA GLY A 310 -18.55 24.94 9.65
C GLY A 310 -18.46 25.62 8.28
N THR A 311 -17.42 25.35 7.48
CA THR A 311 -17.27 25.88 6.11
C THR A 311 -17.44 24.81 5.04
N THR A 312 -17.31 23.53 5.41
CA THR A 312 -17.37 22.39 4.51
C THR A 312 -18.21 21.28 5.12
N THR A 313 -19.16 20.77 4.36
CA THR A 313 -19.98 19.62 4.76
C THR A 313 -19.11 18.37 4.90
N THR A 314 -19.28 17.63 5.99
CA THR A 314 -18.67 16.31 6.20
C THR A 314 -19.73 15.23 6.37
N ARG A 315 -19.33 13.97 6.21
CA ARG A 315 -20.15 12.82 6.59
C ARG A 315 -19.64 12.19 7.88
N PHE A 316 -20.57 11.87 8.77
CA PHE A 316 -20.32 11.06 9.97
C PHE A 316 -21.53 10.16 10.21
N ALA A 317 -21.31 8.92 10.64
CA ALA A 317 -22.37 7.92 10.82
C ALA A 317 -23.35 7.80 9.62
N ARG A 318 -22.81 7.90 8.39
CA ARG A 318 -23.54 7.92 7.11
C ARG A 318 -24.46 9.14 6.88
N GLN A 319 -24.53 10.07 7.82
CA GLN A 319 -25.29 11.32 7.74
C GLN A 319 -24.37 12.49 7.35
N GLN A 320 -24.95 13.56 6.80
CA GLN A 320 -24.24 14.79 6.44
C GLN A 320 -24.39 15.83 7.55
N TYR A 321 -23.32 16.58 7.81
CA TYR A 321 -23.26 17.66 8.80
C TYR A 321 -22.46 18.82 8.23
N ASP A 322 -22.90 20.06 8.47
CA ASP A 322 -22.16 21.26 8.05
C ASP A 322 -21.23 21.77 9.17
N ALA A 323 -21.68 21.65 10.42
CA ALA A 323 -20.98 22.07 11.62
C ALA A 323 -21.19 21.03 12.74
N PRO A 324 -20.63 19.80 12.60
CA PRO A 324 -20.90 18.71 13.54
C PRO A 324 -20.31 18.99 14.93
N SER A 325 -21.12 18.90 15.99
CA SER A 325 -20.67 19.01 17.38
C SER A 325 -21.07 17.78 18.18
N VAL A 326 -20.43 17.59 19.33
CA VAL A 326 -20.76 16.58 20.33
C VAL A 326 -21.26 17.27 21.58
N ASP A 327 -22.44 16.88 22.05
CA ASP A 327 -22.95 17.27 23.38
C ASP A 327 -22.13 16.54 24.46
N LEU A 328 -21.16 17.23 25.06
CA LEU A 328 -20.28 16.62 26.05
C LEU A 328 -20.99 16.33 27.37
N GLU A 329 -22.01 17.12 27.73
CA GLU A 329 -22.76 16.91 28.97
C GLU A 329 -23.53 15.59 28.87
N ALA A 330 -24.27 15.40 27.78
CA ALA A 330 -24.99 14.15 27.52
C ALA A 330 -24.04 12.96 27.37
N LEU A 331 -22.90 13.13 26.70
CA LEU A 331 -21.87 12.10 26.54
C LEU A 331 -21.29 11.66 27.91
N ARG A 332 -20.99 12.63 28.78
CA ARG A 332 -20.45 12.36 30.12
C ARG A 332 -21.51 11.73 31.03
N ALA A 333 -22.77 12.14 30.90
CA ALA A 333 -23.88 11.53 31.63
C ALA A 333 -24.12 10.06 31.24
N ASP A 334 -23.91 9.68 29.97
CA ASP A 334 -23.93 8.28 29.52
C ASP A 334 -22.73 7.48 30.05
N GLY A 335 -21.58 8.12 30.26
CA GLY A 335 -20.42 7.58 30.95
C GLY A 335 -19.53 6.63 30.15
N ARG A 336 -20.03 5.95 29.10
CA ARG A 336 -19.27 4.93 28.35
C ARG A 336 -18.02 5.48 27.66
N LEU A 337 -18.08 6.72 27.18
CA LEU A 337 -17.00 7.37 26.43
C LEU A 337 -16.43 8.60 27.15
N ALA A 338 -16.83 8.88 28.39
CA ALA A 338 -16.42 10.08 29.11
C ALA A 338 -14.90 10.18 29.27
N SER A 339 -14.26 9.12 29.77
CA SER A 339 -12.81 9.07 29.95
C SER A 339 -12.03 9.18 28.65
N TRP A 340 -12.55 8.59 27.58
CA TRP A 340 -11.97 8.73 26.24
C TRP A 340 -12.08 10.16 25.73
N ALA A 341 -13.24 10.79 25.87
CA ALA A 341 -13.45 12.16 25.44
C ALA A 341 -12.53 13.13 26.20
N ASP A 342 -12.43 12.98 27.53
CA ASP A 342 -11.55 13.80 28.35
C ASP A 342 -10.06 13.59 27.98
N ALA A 343 -9.65 12.35 27.66
CA ALA A 343 -8.30 12.06 27.17
C ALA A 343 -8.01 12.61 25.76
N ARG A 344 -9.06 13.02 25.02
CA ARG A 344 -8.92 13.71 23.74
C ARG A 344 -9.06 15.22 23.88
N LEU A 345 -9.73 15.74 24.90
CA LEU A 345 -9.91 17.17 25.14
C LEU A 345 -8.68 17.80 25.83
N VAL A 346 -7.53 17.68 25.16
CA VAL A 346 -6.23 18.22 25.55
C VAL A 346 -5.55 18.86 24.33
N PRO A 347 -4.58 19.79 24.53
CA PRO A 347 -3.81 20.35 23.43
C PRO A 347 -3.18 19.23 22.59
N LYS A 348 -3.44 19.24 21.28
CA LYS A 348 -3.06 18.13 20.39
C LYS A 348 -3.00 18.55 18.93
N LEU A 349 -2.26 17.79 18.14
CA LEU A 349 -2.31 17.83 16.69
C LEU A 349 -3.28 16.74 16.20
N LEU A 350 -4.17 17.10 15.27
CA LEU A 350 -5.06 16.18 14.57
C LEU A 350 -4.54 15.99 13.15
N VAL A 351 -4.32 14.74 12.75
CA VAL A 351 -3.78 14.37 11.44
C VAL A 351 -4.82 13.55 10.68
N ALA A 352 -5.17 13.96 9.47
CA ALA A 352 -6.04 13.18 8.60
C ALA A 352 -5.38 11.83 8.27
N GLY A 353 -6.15 10.74 8.28
CA GLY A 353 -5.59 9.40 8.03
C GLY A 353 -5.05 9.23 6.60
N GLN A 354 -5.53 10.04 5.65
CA GLN A 354 -5.09 10.01 4.26
C GLN A 354 -5.36 11.36 3.58
N GLY A 355 -4.43 11.83 2.77
CA GLY A 355 -4.55 13.08 2.02
C GLY A 355 -3.67 13.11 0.76
N ARG A 356 -3.64 14.26 0.08
CA ARG A 356 -2.67 14.49 -1.03
C ARG A 356 -1.26 14.71 -0.50
N VAL A 357 -1.17 15.26 0.70
CA VAL A 357 0.02 15.35 1.55
C VAL A 357 -0.39 14.83 2.94
N ILE A 358 0.50 14.91 3.92
CA ILE A 358 0.05 14.79 5.31
C ILE A 358 -0.74 16.07 5.62
N GLU A 359 -2.00 15.91 6.01
CA GLU A 359 -2.92 17.01 6.32
C GLU A 359 -3.13 17.02 7.83
N ALA A 360 -2.79 18.14 8.48
CA ALA A 360 -2.79 18.23 9.92
C ALA A 360 -3.17 19.63 10.41
N VAL A 361 -3.77 19.70 11.61
CA VAL A 361 -4.21 20.94 12.26
C VAL A 361 -3.99 20.87 13.77
N ALA A 362 -3.57 21.97 14.38
CA ALA A 362 -3.32 22.06 15.82
C ALA A 362 -4.58 22.52 16.58
N ASP A 363 -4.98 21.76 17.58
CA ASP A 363 -5.96 22.15 18.59
C ASP A 363 -5.22 22.60 19.85
N ALA A 364 -4.81 23.87 19.90
CA ALA A 364 -4.00 24.39 21.00
C ALA A 364 -4.76 24.55 22.32
N GLU A 365 -6.08 24.70 22.25
CA GLU A 365 -6.96 24.83 23.41
C GLU A 365 -7.45 23.48 23.91
N GLY A 366 -7.35 22.42 23.09
CA GLY A 366 -7.76 21.08 23.45
C GLY A 366 -9.28 20.88 23.45
N ILE A 367 -10.02 21.63 22.65
CA ILE A 367 -11.50 21.68 22.70
C ILE A 367 -12.18 20.93 21.55
N TRP A 368 -11.42 20.19 20.73
CA TRP A 368 -11.96 19.42 19.60
C TRP A 368 -11.95 17.93 19.88
N LEU A 369 -13.01 17.23 19.46
CA LEU A 369 -13.06 15.76 19.49
C LEU A 369 -12.78 15.18 18.11
N PRO A 370 -11.78 14.30 17.96
CA PRO A 370 -11.51 13.60 16.71
C PRO A 370 -12.53 12.48 16.46
N SER A 371 -12.76 12.19 15.19
CA SER A 371 -13.50 11.03 14.72
C SER A 371 -12.60 10.13 13.89
N VAL A 372 -12.75 8.81 14.02
CA VAL A 372 -12.03 7.83 13.20
C VAL A 372 -12.22 8.13 11.70
N PRO A 373 -11.16 8.14 10.87
CA PRO A 373 -9.79 7.67 11.13
C PRO A 373 -8.76 8.78 11.46
N VAL A 374 -9.18 9.92 12.02
CA VAL A 374 -8.23 10.98 12.45
C VAL A 374 -7.25 10.41 13.48
N VAL A 375 -5.96 10.66 13.25
CA VAL A 375 -4.89 10.35 14.21
C VAL A 375 -4.73 11.53 15.15
N THR A 376 -4.72 11.24 16.45
CA THR A 376 -4.41 12.22 17.49
C THR A 376 -2.94 12.11 17.86
N VAL A 377 -2.24 13.24 17.87
CA VAL A 377 -0.86 13.37 18.32
C VAL A 377 -0.85 14.32 19.51
N ALA A 378 -0.79 13.77 20.72
CA ALA A 378 -0.77 14.53 21.95
C ALA A 378 0.70 14.73 22.38
N PRO A 379 1.24 15.96 22.33
CA PRO A 379 2.61 16.22 22.75
C PRO A 379 2.78 15.98 24.25
N HIS A 380 3.95 15.51 24.66
CA HIS A 380 4.32 15.39 26.07
C HIS A 380 4.56 16.78 26.70
N ASP A 381 5.08 17.73 25.91
CA ASP A 381 5.16 19.16 26.23
C ASP A 381 4.30 19.98 25.26
N PRO A 382 3.26 20.71 25.74
CA PRO A 382 2.43 21.57 24.89
C PRO A 382 3.21 22.58 24.02
N ALA A 383 4.44 22.95 24.40
CA ALA A 383 5.30 23.83 23.61
C ALA A 383 5.69 23.22 22.24
N ASP A 384 5.67 21.89 22.11
CA ASP A 384 6.03 21.19 20.88
C ASP A 384 4.88 21.09 19.88
N LEU A 385 3.67 21.52 20.23
CA LEU A 385 2.50 21.39 19.36
C LEU A 385 2.71 21.99 17.96
N TRP A 386 3.26 23.22 17.90
CA TRP A 386 3.49 23.91 16.64
C TRP A 386 4.69 23.37 15.87
N ARG A 387 5.71 22.86 16.58
CA ARG A 387 6.84 22.12 16.00
C ARG A 387 6.37 20.84 15.31
N LEU A 388 5.46 20.10 15.94
CA LEU A 388 4.85 18.90 15.37
C LEU A 388 3.99 19.24 14.14
N LEU A 389 3.22 20.34 14.17
CA LEU A 389 2.50 20.81 12.97
C LEU A 389 3.49 21.13 11.83
N ALA A 390 4.55 21.91 12.10
CA ALA A 390 5.55 22.24 11.09
C ALA A 390 6.22 21.01 10.48
N LEU A 391 6.59 20.03 11.31
CA LEU A 391 7.18 18.76 10.89
C LEU A 391 6.26 17.96 9.98
N THR A 392 4.99 17.81 10.36
CA THR A 392 4.03 17.03 9.54
C THR A 392 3.76 17.66 8.18
N LEU A 393 4.01 18.97 8.02
CA LEU A 393 3.88 19.70 6.77
C LEU A 393 5.20 19.87 6.01
N ALA A 394 6.31 19.34 6.51
CA ALA A 394 7.63 19.48 5.89
C ALA A 394 7.73 18.69 4.57
N PRO A 395 8.08 19.31 3.43
CA PRO A 395 8.14 18.63 2.14
C PRO A 395 9.00 17.35 2.12
N PRO A 396 10.22 17.31 2.69
CA PRO A 396 11.04 16.10 2.72
C PRO A 396 10.41 14.97 3.55
N VAL A 397 9.76 15.31 4.67
CA VAL A 397 9.07 14.33 5.53
C VAL A 397 7.86 13.74 4.82
N VAL A 398 7.07 14.58 4.15
CA VAL A 398 5.89 14.12 3.39
C VAL A 398 6.32 13.26 2.21
N ALA A 399 7.37 13.63 1.47
CA ALA A 399 7.91 12.80 0.38
C ALA A 399 8.44 11.45 0.90
N HIS A 400 9.14 11.46 2.03
CA HIS A 400 9.63 10.24 2.68
C HIS A 400 8.47 9.33 3.09
N ALA A 401 7.45 9.86 3.75
CA ALA A 401 6.26 9.10 4.13
C ALA A 401 5.49 8.58 2.91
N ALA A 402 5.38 9.39 1.86
CA ALA A 402 4.72 9.02 0.61
C ALA A 402 5.43 7.85 -0.09
N ALA A 403 6.77 7.88 -0.13
CA ALA A 403 7.58 6.81 -0.69
C ALA A 403 7.52 5.55 0.20
N ARG A 404 7.80 5.68 1.50
CA ARG A 404 7.91 4.55 2.43
C ARG A 404 6.60 3.78 2.59
N TYR A 405 5.46 4.46 2.56
CA TYR A 405 4.14 3.85 2.79
C TYR A 405 3.29 3.70 1.53
N LEU A 406 3.94 3.77 0.37
CA LEU A 406 3.31 3.67 -0.93
C LEU A 406 2.53 2.36 -1.09
N GLY A 407 1.36 2.44 -1.74
CA GLY A 407 0.48 1.28 -1.97
C GLY A 407 -0.49 0.96 -0.83
N THR A 408 -0.45 1.70 0.29
CA THR A 408 -1.38 1.47 1.43
C THR A 408 -2.63 2.37 1.42
N GLY A 409 -2.61 3.42 0.60
CA GLY A 409 -3.71 4.37 0.41
C GLY A 409 -4.83 3.84 -0.49
N LEU A 410 -6.04 4.39 -0.34
CA LEU A 410 -7.21 4.04 -1.15
C LEU A 410 -7.13 4.56 -2.59
N SER A 411 -6.30 5.60 -2.82
CA SER A 411 -6.14 6.22 -4.13
C SER A 411 -4.67 6.21 -4.56
N PRO A 412 -4.38 6.01 -5.85
CA PRO A 412 -3.03 6.09 -6.39
C PRO A 412 -2.34 7.40 -5.98
N GLY A 413 -1.14 7.29 -5.41
CA GLY A 413 -0.35 8.45 -4.99
C GLY A 413 -0.90 9.23 -3.79
N SER A 414 -1.90 8.73 -3.05
CA SER A 414 -2.30 9.33 -1.77
C SER A 414 -1.27 9.04 -0.68
N VAL A 415 -1.10 9.97 0.26
CA VAL A 415 -0.24 9.79 1.44
C VAL A 415 -1.13 9.33 2.57
N LYS A 416 -0.92 8.10 3.04
CA LYS A 416 -1.65 7.52 4.16
C LYS A 416 -0.70 7.30 5.33
N VAL A 417 -1.11 7.78 6.51
CA VAL A 417 -0.34 7.64 7.74
C VAL A 417 -1.23 7.12 8.86
N SER A 418 -0.74 6.11 9.58
CA SER A 418 -1.30 5.62 10.83
C SER A 418 -0.59 6.25 12.02
N ALA A 419 -1.16 6.11 13.23
CA ALA A 419 -0.53 6.60 14.46
C ALA A 419 0.92 6.13 14.63
N ARG A 420 1.22 4.85 14.33
CA ARG A 420 2.58 4.31 14.38
C ARG A 420 3.51 4.95 13.34
N GLN A 421 2.99 5.23 12.15
CA GLN A 421 3.77 5.86 11.08
C GLN A 421 4.03 7.34 11.37
N VAL A 422 3.06 8.06 11.94
CA VAL A 422 3.25 9.43 12.42
C VAL A 422 4.29 9.47 13.53
N ALA A 423 4.22 8.56 14.51
CA ALA A 423 5.21 8.46 15.59
C ALA A 423 6.63 8.17 15.06
N ALA A 424 6.76 7.47 13.94
CA ALA A 424 8.04 7.12 13.33
C ALA A 424 8.64 8.23 12.45
N LEU A 425 7.94 9.36 12.24
CA LEU A 425 8.48 10.45 11.44
C LEU A 425 9.72 11.03 12.15
N PRO A 426 10.82 11.24 11.41
CA PRO A 426 12.08 11.71 11.99
C PRO A 426 12.01 13.20 12.31
N LEU A 427 12.64 13.61 13.41
CA LEU A 427 12.79 15.02 13.78
C LEU A 427 13.88 15.69 12.91
N PRO A 428 13.79 17.00 12.62
CA PRO A 428 14.81 17.72 11.88
C PRO A 428 16.09 17.87 12.69
N VAL A 429 17.22 18.00 12.01
CA VAL A 429 18.53 18.20 12.65
C VAL A 429 18.73 19.66 13.04
N ASP A 430 18.27 20.59 12.20
CA ASP A 430 18.34 22.04 12.47
C ASP A 430 17.18 22.52 13.34
N ARG A 431 17.42 22.60 14.65
CA ARG A 431 16.44 23.09 15.62
C ARG A 431 16.06 24.56 15.41
N GLY A 432 16.98 25.40 14.90
CA GLY A 432 16.71 26.83 14.71
C GLY A 432 15.67 27.05 13.62
N ARG A 433 15.85 26.38 12.47
CA ARG A 433 14.85 26.39 11.40
C ARG A 433 13.55 25.69 11.79
N TRP A 434 13.62 24.66 12.63
CA TRP A 434 12.41 24.02 13.14
C TRP A 434 11.57 24.96 14.01
N ASP A 435 12.20 25.76 14.87
CA ASP A 435 11.53 26.78 15.67
C ASP A 435 10.89 27.88 14.81
N GLU A 436 11.59 28.32 13.76
CA GLU A 436 11.03 29.23 12.75
C GLU A 436 9.82 28.60 12.04
N GLY A 437 9.93 27.33 11.64
CA GLY A 437 8.84 26.56 11.07
C GLY A 437 7.62 26.48 11.99
N ALA A 438 7.81 26.32 13.31
CA ALA A 438 6.73 26.29 14.28
C ALA A 438 5.94 27.63 14.30
N VAL A 439 6.64 28.76 14.25
CA VAL A 439 6.01 30.09 14.15
C VAL A 439 5.22 30.22 12.85
N LEU A 440 5.77 29.77 11.73
CA LEU A 440 5.11 29.80 10.42
C LEU A 440 3.89 28.88 10.37
N ALA A 441 3.95 27.70 11.00
CA ALA A 441 2.81 26.79 11.10
C ALA A 441 1.64 27.40 11.89
N GLN A 442 1.94 28.08 13.01
CA GLN A 442 0.94 28.83 13.75
C GLN A 442 0.33 29.97 12.94
N ARG A 443 1.17 30.72 12.22
CA ARG A 443 0.71 31.79 11.31
C ARG A 443 -0.16 31.24 10.20
N ALA A 444 0.24 30.14 9.56
CA ALA A 444 -0.49 29.51 8.46
C ALA A 444 -1.92 29.12 8.90
N GLN A 445 -2.07 28.56 10.09
CA GLN A 445 -3.39 28.18 10.62
C GLN A 445 -4.30 29.36 10.95
N ARG A 446 -3.73 30.54 11.14
CA ARG A 446 -4.47 31.79 11.42
C ARG A 446 -4.59 32.71 10.20
N ALA A 447 -3.98 32.35 9.07
CA ALA A 447 -3.79 33.25 7.94
C ALA A 447 -5.05 33.45 7.07
N GLY A 448 -6.10 32.64 7.24
CA GLY A 448 -7.30 32.70 6.41
C GLY A 448 -6.93 32.58 4.92
N ASP A 449 -7.34 33.55 4.12
CA ASP A 449 -7.09 33.58 2.66
C ASP A 449 -5.60 33.63 2.30
N ASN A 450 -4.73 34.16 3.17
CA ASN A 450 -3.27 34.24 2.94
C ASN A 450 -2.54 32.92 3.26
N ARG A 451 -3.24 31.88 3.72
CA ARG A 451 -2.66 30.58 4.09
C ARG A 451 -1.75 29.97 3.01
N PRO A 452 -2.08 29.98 1.71
CA PRO A 452 -1.20 29.45 0.67
C PRO A 452 0.20 30.04 0.66
N GLU A 453 0.33 31.36 0.85
CA GLU A 453 1.61 32.06 0.85
C GLU A 453 2.45 31.67 2.08
N VAL A 454 1.81 31.64 3.25
CA VAL A 454 2.49 31.25 4.51
C VAL A 454 2.87 29.78 4.49
N LEU A 455 2.05 28.90 3.90
CA LEU A 455 2.42 27.49 3.68
C LEU A 455 3.62 27.33 2.76
N ALA A 456 3.76 28.17 1.72
CA ALA A 456 4.92 28.15 0.85
C ALA A 456 6.20 28.65 1.56
N GLU A 457 6.08 29.62 2.46
CA GLU A 457 7.17 30.05 3.35
C GLU A 457 7.57 28.94 4.33
N LEU A 458 6.60 28.35 5.03
CA LEU A 458 6.79 27.20 5.92
C LEU A 458 7.49 26.04 5.20
N ALA A 459 7.03 25.69 4.00
CA ALA A 459 7.57 24.59 3.22
C ALA A 459 9.05 24.80 2.86
N ARG A 460 9.46 26.04 2.55
CA ARG A 460 10.88 26.36 2.31
C ARG A 460 11.73 26.18 3.55
N VAL A 461 11.34 26.82 4.66
CA VAL A 461 12.06 26.71 5.94
C VAL A 461 12.18 25.26 6.41
N MET A 462 11.09 24.50 6.29
CA MET A 462 11.08 23.08 6.67
C MET A 462 11.74 22.17 5.65
N THR A 463 11.98 22.60 4.40
CA THR A 463 12.84 21.86 3.48
C THR A 463 14.28 22.00 3.91
N ASP A 464 14.71 23.22 4.21
CA ASP A 464 16.06 23.51 4.69
C ASP A 464 16.35 22.84 6.06
N ALA A 465 15.37 22.76 6.95
CA ALA A 465 15.53 22.11 8.26
C ALA A 465 15.92 20.62 8.18
N TYR A 466 15.66 19.99 7.04
CA TYR A 466 15.96 18.59 6.73
C TYR A 466 17.07 18.42 5.69
N ASP A 467 17.77 19.50 5.31
CA ASP A 467 18.70 19.51 4.16
C ASP A 467 18.03 18.94 2.88
N GLY A 468 16.74 19.24 2.70
CA GLY A 468 15.91 18.72 1.63
C GLY A 468 16.20 19.36 0.27
N SER A 469 15.71 18.73 -0.80
CA SER A 469 15.89 19.21 -2.17
C SER A 469 14.77 20.15 -2.63
N ASP A 470 15.10 21.02 -3.60
CA ASP A 470 14.12 21.84 -4.32
C ASP A 470 13.05 20.98 -5.03
N GLU A 471 13.39 19.75 -5.42
CA GLU A 471 12.45 18.81 -6.02
C GLU A 471 11.36 18.39 -5.03
N ALA A 472 11.73 18.08 -3.78
CA ALA A 472 10.78 17.76 -2.70
C ALA A 472 9.87 18.94 -2.40
N LEU A 473 10.42 20.16 -2.34
CA LEU A 473 9.67 21.38 -2.16
C LEU A 473 8.66 21.61 -3.30
N ALA A 474 9.11 21.57 -4.55
CA ALA A 474 8.25 21.80 -5.72
C ALA A 474 7.13 20.75 -5.81
N TRP A 475 7.47 19.48 -5.57
CA TRP A 475 6.50 18.38 -5.52
C TRP A 475 5.42 18.61 -4.46
N TRP A 476 5.81 19.04 -3.25
CA TRP A 476 4.86 19.30 -2.17
C TRP A 476 3.97 20.49 -2.47
N LEU A 477 4.53 21.62 -2.95
CA LEU A 477 3.76 22.82 -3.28
C LEU A 477 2.68 22.55 -4.33
N ALA A 478 3.01 21.76 -5.37
CA ALA A 478 2.07 21.36 -6.41
C ALA A 478 0.87 20.53 -5.89
N ARG A 479 1.02 19.92 -4.70
CA ARG A 479 0.04 19.01 -4.09
C ARG A 479 -0.74 19.65 -2.95
N ALA A 480 -0.07 20.43 -2.10
CA ALA A 480 -0.65 21.02 -0.89
C ALA A 480 -1.43 22.31 -1.16
N ILE A 481 -1.05 23.09 -2.19
CA ILE A 481 -1.60 24.44 -2.42
C ILE A 481 -2.65 24.46 -3.55
N ARG A 482 -2.72 23.42 -4.39
CA ARG A 482 -3.75 23.32 -5.44
C ARG A 482 -5.13 23.01 -4.82
N ARG A 483 -6.05 23.97 -4.95
CA ARG A 483 -7.49 23.78 -4.72
C ARG A 483 -8.08 22.74 -5.67
#